data_AF-F9YT95-F1
#
_entry.id   AF-F9YT95-F1
#
_cell.length_a   1.000
_cell.length_b   1.000
_cell.length_c   1.000
_cell.angle_alpha   90.00
_cell.angle_beta   90.00
_cell.angle_gamma   90.00
#
_symmetry.space_group_name_H-M   'P 1'
#
loop_
_entity.id
_entity.type
_entity.pdbx_description
1 polymer ?
#
loop_
_entity_poly.entity_id
_entity_poly.type
_entity_poly.pdbx_seq_one_letter_code
_entity_poly.pdbx_strand_id
1 'polypeptide(L)' 'MKNTIEIPTGSAEILSEVLDRFNTTYKVNFKILSFEDRDGVEFGIVEITENTSNNMIFMFGFFWGAKVNLLRQQGKIDW' A
#
# COMPACT_ATOMS: atom_id res chain seq x y z
N MET A 1 19.94 3.86 -5.91
CA MET A 1 18.67 4.59 -5.70
C MET A 1 17.81 3.72 -4.79
N LYS A 2 17.08 4.30 -3.85
CA LYS A 2 16.02 3.52 -3.19
C LYS A 2 14.88 3.39 -4.19
N ASN A 3 14.50 2.16 -4.53
CA ASN A 3 13.33 1.93 -5.37
C ASN A 3 12.12 2.06 -4.46
N THR A 4 11.36 3.14 -4.64
CA THR A 4 10.16 3.41 -3.85
C THR A 4 8.95 3.49 -4.76
N ILE A 5 7.80 3.12 -4.22
CA ILE A 5 6.49 3.40 -4.79
C ILE A 5 5.73 4.32 -3.84
N GLU A 6 4.86 5.16 -4.39
CA GLU A 6 4.02 6.07 -3.63
C GLU A 6 2.57 5.59 -3.72
N ILE A 7 1.91 5.46 -2.58
CA ILE A 7 0.54 4.90 -2.50
C ILE A 7 -0.37 5.93 -1.84
N PRO A 8 -1.36 6.49 -2.57
CA PRO A 8 -2.37 7.32 -1.94
C PRO A 8 -3.22 6.44 -1.03
N THR A 9 -3.15 6.68 0.28
CA THR A 9 -3.73 5.78 1.29
C THR A 9 -4.92 6.38 2.02
N GLY A 10 -4.90 7.69 2.32
CA GLY A 10 -5.91 8.33 3.18
C GLY A 10 -5.98 7.78 4.62
N SER A 11 -5.20 6.74 4.93
CA SER A 11 -5.09 6.10 6.23
C SER A 11 -3.82 5.25 6.30
N ALA A 12 -2.84 5.68 7.10
CA ALA A 12 -1.63 4.92 7.39
C ALA A 12 -1.90 3.49 7.93
N GLU A 13 -2.95 3.33 8.71
CA GLU A 13 -3.34 2.06 9.33
C GLU A 13 -3.78 1.03 8.28
N ILE A 14 -4.65 1.42 7.33
CA ILE A 14 -5.15 0.52 6.29
C ILE A 14 -4.01 0.06 5.38
N LEU A 15 -3.10 0.97 4.99
CA LEU A 15 -1.92 0.59 4.19
C LEU A 15 -1.03 -0.38 4.94
N SER A 16 -0.77 -0.14 6.22
CA SER A 16 0.06 -1.02 7.06
C SER A 16 -0.55 -2.43 7.14
N GLU A 17 -1.87 -2.54 7.36
CA GLU A 17 -2.58 -3.83 7.39
C GLU A 17 -2.44 -4.60 6.07
N VAL A 18 -2.68 -3.93 4.93
CA VAL A 18 -2.61 -4.56 3.60
C VAL A 18 -1.19 -5.00 3.28
N LEU A 19 -0.20 -4.15 3.57
CA LEU A 19 1.20 -4.40 3.29
C LEU A 19 1.74 -5.56 4.13
N ASP A 20 1.42 -5.63 5.42
CA ASP A 20 1.80 -6.75 6.29
C ASP A 20 1.21 -8.08 5.81
N ARG A 21 -0.07 -8.05 5.42
CA ARG A 21 -0.74 -9.23 4.86
C ARG A 21 -0.11 -9.66 3.54
N PHE A 22 0.21 -8.72 2.66
CA PHE A 22 0.82 -9.00 1.37
C PHE A 22 2.22 -9.58 1.53
N ASN A 23 3.08 -8.95 2.35
CA ASN A 23 4.41 -9.45 2.70
C ASN A 23 4.35 -10.89 3.24
N THR A 24 3.44 -11.14 4.19
CA THR A 24 3.28 -12.47 4.81
C THR A 24 2.85 -13.53 3.81
N THR A 25 1.92 -13.19 2.91
CA THR A 25 1.32 -14.11 1.93
C THR A 25 2.28 -14.44 0.79
N TYR A 26 2.91 -13.41 0.23
CA TYR A 26 3.72 -13.52 -0.99
C TYR A 26 5.23 -13.60 -0.72
N LYS A 27 5.63 -13.59 0.56
CA LYS A 27 7.03 -13.64 1.00
C LYS A 27 7.89 -12.56 0.36
N VAL A 28 7.32 -11.36 0.28
CA VAL A 28 8.01 -10.13 -0.16
C VAL A 28 8.32 -9.24 1.04
N ASN A 29 9.17 -8.23 0.84
CA ASN A 29 9.66 -7.35 1.90
C ASN A 29 9.44 -5.87 1.54
N PHE A 30 8.17 -5.50 1.37
CA PHE A 30 7.81 -4.10 1.17
C PHE A 30 7.92 -3.41 2.53
N LYS A 31 8.43 -2.19 2.59
CA LYS A 31 8.61 -1.48 3.85
C LYS A 31 8.10 -0.05 3.74
N ILE A 32 7.19 0.33 4.64
CA ILE A 32 6.77 1.73 4.76
C ILE A 32 7.92 2.53 5.36
N LEU A 33 8.33 3.60 4.68
CA LEU A 33 9.40 4.51 5.10
C LEU A 33 8.84 5.74 5.82
N SER A 34 7.78 6.31 5.27
CA SER A 34 7.15 7.53 5.76
C SER A 34 5.73 7.66 5.24
N PHE A 35 4.98 8.58 5.84
CA PHE A 35 3.73 9.11 5.33
C PHE A 35 3.91 10.60 5.05
N GLU A 36 3.39 11.06 3.93
CA GLU A 36 3.47 12.45 3.49
C GLU A 36 2.08 12.95 3.14
N ASP A 37 1.63 14.04 3.77
CA ASP A 37 0.44 14.77 3.33
C ASP A 37 0.81 15.67 2.16
N ARG A 38 0.12 15.49 1.02
CA ARG A 38 0.27 16.32 -0.17
C ARG A 38 -1.11 16.82 -0.57
N ASP A 39 -1.38 18.09 -0.27
CA ASP A 39 -2.64 18.78 -0.56
C ASP A 39 -3.89 18.04 -0.05
N GLY A 40 -3.81 17.48 1.17
CA GLY A 40 -4.91 16.77 1.81
C GLY A 40 -5.05 15.29 1.39
N VAL A 41 -4.08 14.77 0.62
CA VAL A 41 -3.97 13.34 0.34
C VAL A 41 -2.75 12.79 1.07
N GLU A 42 -2.96 11.83 1.98
CA GLU A 42 -1.88 11.11 2.63
C GLU A 42 -1.30 10.04 1.69
N PHE A 43 -0.01 10.13 1.41
CA PHE A 43 0.76 9.17 0.63
C PHE A 43 1.66 8.34 1.54
N GLY A 44 1.58 7.02 1.42
CA GLY A 44 2.56 6.11 1.99
C GLY A 44 3.75 5.94 1.04
N ILE A 45 4.96 6.23 1.52
CA ILE A 45 6.19 6.00 0.78
C ILE A 45 6.71 4.60 1.12
N VAL A 46 6.68 3.70 0.15
CA VAL A 46 7.01 2.28 0.36
C VAL A 46 8.27 1.91 -0.41
N GLU A 47 9.26 1.39 0.31
CA GLU A 47 10.46 0.78 -0.24
C GLU A 47 10.14 -0.59 -0.83
N ILE A 48 10.58 -0.80 -2.06
CA ILE A 48 10.60 -2.09 -2.74
C ILE A 48 12.06 -2.54 -2.92
N THR A 49 12.32 -3.82 -2.63
CA THR A 49 13.65 -4.39 -2.82
C THR A 49 13.90 -4.76 -4.28
N GLU A 50 15.17 -4.96 -4.65
CA GLU A 50 15.58 -5.38 -6.01
C GLU A 50 14.99 -6.74 -6.43
N ASN A 51 14.63 -7.58 -5.46
CA ASN A 51 13.98 -8.88 -5.71
C ASN A 51 12.46 -8.77 -5.93
N THR A 52 11.90 -7.56 -5.83
CA THR A 52 10.48 -7.33 -6.10
C THR A 52 10.24 -7.28 -7.59
N SER A 53 9.54 -8.28 -8.14
CA SER A 53 9.16 -8.24 -9.55
C SER A 53 8.01 -7.25 -9.81
N ASN A 54 7.92 -6.73 -11.03
CA ASN A 54 6.81 -5.88 -11.45
C ASN A 54 5.43 -6.55 -11.24
N ASN A 55 5.37 -7.88 -11.36
CA ASN A 55 4.15 -8.64 -11.07
C ASN A 55 3.73 -8.52 -9.60
N MET A 56 4.68 -8.50 -8.66
CA MET A 56 4.38 -8.31 -7.24
C MET A 56 3.87 -6.91 -6.95
N ILE A 57 4.43 -5.89 -7.60
CA ILE A 57 3.95 -4.51 -7.50
C ILE A 57 2.50 -4.41 -8.01
N PHE A 58 2.23 -5.01 -9.18
CA PHE A 58 0.90 -5.02 -9.77
C PHE A 58 -0.12 -5.77 -8.88
N MET A 59 0.25 -6.94 -8.37
CA MET A 59 -0.59 -7.71 -7.45
C MET A 59 -0.87 -6.95 -6.17
N PHE A 60 0.12 -6.27 -5.59
CA PHE A 60 -0.08 -5.43 -4.42
C PHE A 60 -1.12 -4.33 -4.71
N GLY A 61 -1.01 -3.64 -5.85
CA GLY A 61 -1.98 -2.63 -6.27
C GLY A 61 -3.41 -3.18 -6.39
N PHE A 62 -3.56 -4.39 -6.92
CA PHE A 62 -4.86 -5.08 -6.95
C PHE A 62 -5.43 -5.34 -5.55
N PHE A 63 -4.63 -5.85 -4.62
CA PHE A 63 -5.08 -6.10 -3.24
C PHE A 63 -5.42 -4.82 -2.49
N TRP A 64 -4.62 -3.77 -2.68
CA TRP A 64 -4.88 -2.44 -2.15
C TRP A 64 -6.25 -1.93 -2.63
N GLY A 65 -6.48 -1.90 -3.94
CA GLY A 65 -7.75 -1.45 -4.51
C GLY A 65 -8.94 -2.30 -4.04
N ALA A 66 -8.77 -3.61 -3.94
CA ALA A 66 -9.81 -4.51 -3.45
C ALA A 66 -10.16 -4.25 -1.98
N LYS A 67 -9.17 -4.00 -1.11
CA LYS A 67 -9.41 -3.66 0.31
C LYS A 67 -10.14 -2.32 0.44
N VAL A 68 -9.71 -1.29 -0.29
CA VAL A 68 -10.37 0.02 -0.29
C VAL A 68 -11.83 -0.13 -0.71
N ASN A 69 -12.09 -0.81 -1.82
CA ASN A 69 -13.47 -1.03 -2.30
C ASN A 69 -14.32 -1.81 -1.27
N LEU A 70 -13.77 -2.83 -0.61
CA LEU A 70 -14.47 -3.56 0.46
C LEU A 70 -14.84 -2.64 1.63
N LEU A 71 -13.92 -1.79 2.07
CA LEU A 71 -14.17 -0.86 3.18
C LEU A 71 -15.22 0.19 2.82
N ARG A 72 -15.22 0.69 1.58
CA ARG A 72 -16.28 1.57 1.05
C ARG A 72 -17.64 0.91 1.06
N GLN A 73 -17.73 -0.34 0.59
CA GLN A 73 -18.98 -1.11 0.60
C GLN A 73 -19.50 -1.38 2.02
N GLN A 74 -18.60 -1.43 3.00
CA GLN A 74 -18.95 -1.56 4.43
C GLN A 74 -19.29 -0.23 5.11
N GLY A 75 -19.18 0.91 4.40
CA GLY A 75 -19.38 2.25 4.97
C GLY A 75 -18.33 2.65 6.01
N LYS A 76 -17.15 2.02 6.00
CA LYS A 76 -16.05 2.31 6.93
C LYS A 76 -15.18 3.48 6.49
N ILE A 77 -15.13 3.72 5.17
CA ILE A 77 -14.49 4.86 4.54
C ILE A 77 -15.42 5.37 3.43
N ASP A 78 -15.38 6.66 3.13
CA ASP A 78 -16.19 7.33 2.12
C ASP A 78 -15.39 7.83 0.92
N TRP A 79 -14.07 7.94 1.07
CA TRP A 79 -13.12 8.32 0.03
C TRP A 79 -12.88 7.24 -1.03
#